data_AF-A0A0D2TM17-F1
#
_entry.id   AF-A0A0D2TM17-F1
#
_cell.length_a   1.000
_cell.length_b   1.000
_cell.length_c   1.000
_cell.angle_alpha   90.00
_cell.angle_beta   90.00
_cell.angle_gamma   90.00
#
_symmetry.space_group_name_H-M   'P 1'
#
loop_
_entity.id
_entity.type
_entity.pdbx_description
1 polymer ?
#
loop_
_entity_poly.entity_id
_entity_poly.type
_entity_poly.pdbx_seq_one_letter_code
_entity_poly.pdbx_strand_id
1 'polypeptide(L)'
;MKGLFKSKPRTPVDMVRQTRDLLIYADRSPDSRESKREEKMAELCKNIRELKSILYGNSESEPVSEACAQLTQEFFRENTLRLLITCLPKLNLEARKDATQVVANLQRQQVHSRLIASDYLEANLDLMDILIAGYENTDMALHYGAMLRECIRHQTVARHVLESEHMKKFYDYIQLPNFDIAADAAATFKELLTRHKSTVAEFLSKNYDWFFAEYNSKLLESTNYITRRQAIKV
;
A
#
# COMPACT_ATOMS: atom_id res chain seq x y z
N MET A 1 25.80 -26.71 -33.80
CA MET A 1 25.87 -25.37 -33.19
C MET A 1 24.46 -24.91 -32.85
N LYS A 2 24.01 -25.05 -31.59
CA LYS A 2 22.76 -24.43 -31.14
C LYS A 2 23.10 -22.98 -30.79
N GLY A 3 22.79 -22.06 -31.70
CA GLY A 3 22.91 -20.64 -31.44
C GLY A 3 22.08 -20.28 -30.21
N LEU A 4 22.75 -19.85 -29.14
CA LEU A 4 22.10 -19.25 -27.98
C LEU A 4 21.43 -17.96 -28.45
N PHE A 5 20.14 -18.04 -28.80
CA PHE A 5 19.29 -16.86 -28.82
C PHE A 5 19.22 -16.35 -27.38
N LYS A 6 20.06 -15.36 -27.03
CA LYS A 6 19.85 -14.58 -25.82
C LYS A 6 18.47 -13.95 -25.97
N SER A 7 17.55 -14.28 -25.07
CA SER A 7 16.25 -13.62 -25.01
C SER A 7 16.47 -12.13 -24.92
N LYS A 8 15.69 -11.35 -25.68
CA LYS A 8 15.76 -9.88 -25.62
C LYS A 8 15.58 -9.44 -24.16
N PRO A 9 16.39 -8.51 -23.65
CA PRO A 9 16.21 -8.01 -22.29
C PRO A 9 14.79 -7.48 -22.14
N ARG A 10 14.10 -7.92 -21.08
CA ARG A 10 12.72 -7.51 -20.79
C ARG A 10 12.69 -6.02 -20.49
N THR A 11 11.76 -5.31 -21.10
CA THR A 11 11.53 -3.89 -20.79
C THR A 11 10.77 -3.76 -19.46
N PRO A 12 10.80 -2.57 -18.80
CA PRO A 12 9.99 -2.34 -17.62
C PRO A 12 8.49 -2.57 -17.86
N VAL A 13 8.01 -2.22 -19.05
CA VAL A 13 6.61 -2.43 -19.49
C VAL A 13 6.28 -3.92 -19.58
N ASP A 14 7.15 -4.72 -20.22
CA ASP A 14 6.96 -6.18 -20.32
C ASP A 14 6.94 -6.83 -18.94
N MET A 15 7.78 -6.35 -18.02
CA MET A 15 7.84 -6.84 -16.64
C MET A 15 6.53 -6.62 -15.90
N VAL A 16 5.95 -5.43 -16.02
CA VAL A 16 4.65 -5.11 -15.40
C VAL A 16 3.55 -6.00 -15.95
N ARG A 17 3.47 -6.14 -17.29
CA ARG A 17 2.45 -6.99 -17.95
C ARG A 17 2.53 -8.43 -17.48
N GLN A 18 3.73 -9.00 -17.48
CA GLN A 18 3.92 -10.37 -17.02
C GLN A 18 3.57 -10.53 -15.54
N THR A 19 3.95 -9.56 -14.69
CA THR A 19 3.58 -9.56 -13.27
C THR A 19 2.07 -9.55 -13.11
N ARG A 20 1.38 -8.71 -13.89
CA ARG A 20 -0.09 -8.64 -13.88
C ARG A 20 -0.74 -9.94 -14.29
N ASP A 21 -0.26 -10.60 -15.34
CA ASP A 21 -0.79 -11.89 -15.78
C ASP A 21 -0.66 -12.97 -14.69
N LEU A 22 0.47 -12.98 -13.98
CA LEU A 22 0.69 -13.88 -12.84
C LEU A 22 -0.20 -13.53 -11.63
N LEU A 23 -0.45 -12.23 -11.39
CA LEU A 23 -1.41 -11.80 -10.36
C LEU A 23 -2.84 -12.24 -10.69
N ILE A 24 -3.26 -12.12 -11.96
CA ILE A 24 -4.58 -12.61 -12.41
C ILE A 24 -4.68 -14.13 -12.23
N TYR A 25 -3.61 -14.86 -12.53
CA TYR A 25 -3.55 -16.30 -12.30
C TYR A 25 -3.68 -16.65 -10.80
N ALA A 26 -2.94 -15.93 -9.94
CA ALA A 26 -3.01 -16.10 -8.49
C ALA A 26 -4.38 -15.70 -7.92
N ASP A 27 -5.06 -14.73 -8.54
CA ASP A 27 -6.37 -14.28 -8.09
C ASP A 27 -7.46 -15.32 -8.31
N ARG A 28 -7.54 -15.85 -9.54
CA ARG A 28 -8.66 -16.70 -10.00
C ARG A 28 -8.71 -18.10 -9.39
N SER A 29 -7.66 -18.60 -8.76
CA SER A 29 -7.36 -20.05 -8.64
C SER A 29 -8.30 -20.84 -7.71
N PRO A 30 -9.09 -21.83 -8.24
CA PRO A 30 -9.66 -22.87 -7.40
C PRO A 30 -9.00 -24.25 -7.62
N ASP A 31 -8.48 -24.58 -8.82
CA ASP A 31 -8.12 -25.98 -9.19
C ASP A 31 -6.99 -26.10 -10.23
N SER A 32 -5.79 -25.63 -9.92
CA SER A 32 -4.59 -25.94 -10.73
C SER A 32 -3.70 -26.97 -10.03
N ARG A 33 -3.08 -27.89 -10.80
CA ARG A 33 -2.04 -28.81 -10.28
C ARG A 33 -1.05 -28.03 -9.42
N GLU A 34 -0.82 -28.51 -8.20
CA GLU A 34 -0.03 -27.84 -7.16
C GLU A 34 1.35 -27.39 -7.67
N SER A 35 2.07 -28.27 -8.37
CA SER A 35 3.38 -27.95 -8.95
C SER A 35 3.37 -26.78 -9.94
N LYS A 36 2.33 -26.66 -10.77
CA LYS A 36 2.18 -25.53 -11.71
C LYS A 36 1.86 -24.24 -10.96
N ARG A 37 1.10 -24.33 -9.87
CA ARG A 37 0.81 -23.18 -9.01
C ARG A 37 2.08 -22.69 -8.32
N GLU A 38 2.86 -23.59 -7.74
CA GLU A 38 4.15 -23.26 -7.11
C GLU A 38 5.11 -22.58 -8.09
N GLU A 39 5.25 -23.12 -9.30
CA GLU A 39 6.07 -22.52 -10.36
C GLU A 39 5.63 -21.09 -10.68
N LYS A 40 4.32 -20.87 -10.85
CA LYS A 40 3.77 -19.54 -11.15
C LYS A 40 3.90 -18.55 -9.99
N MET A 41 3.75 -19.02 -8.75
CA MET A 41 3.95 -18.19 -7.57
C MET A 41 5.43 -17.82 -7.36
N ALA A 42 6.36 -18.75 -7.65
CA ALA A 42 7.78 -18.48 -7.62
C ALA A 42 8.18 -17.44 -8.69
N GLU A 43 7.63 -17.58 -9.90
CA GLU A 43 7.80 -16.60 -10.99
C GLU A 43 7.25 -15.21 -10.59
N LEU A 44 6.07 -15.16 -9.94
CA LEU A 44 5.48 -13.93 -9.44
C LEU A 44 6.37 -13.25 -8.39
N CYS A 45 6.89 -14.01 -7.42
CA CYS A 45 7.78 -13.48 -6.40
C CYS A 45 9.08 -12.92 -7.01
N LYS A 46 9.62 -13.60 -8.03
CA LYS A 46 10.79 -13.12 -8.78
C LYS A 46 10.48 -11.80 -9.50
N ASN A 47 9.36 -11.72 -10.20
CA ASN A 47 8.96 -10.51 -10.91
C ASN A 47 8.75 -9.32 -9.97
N ILE A 48 8.10 -9.52 -8.81
CA ILE A 48 7.93 -8.45 -7.80
C ILE A 48 9.30 -7.92 -7.33
N ARG A 49 10.28 -8.81 -7.12
CA ARG A 49 11.64 -8.41 -6.76
C ARG A 49 12.33 -7.63 -7.88
N GLU A 50 12.13 -8.02 -9.13
CA GLU A 50 12.66 -7.31 -10.30
C GLU A 50 12.03 -5.91 -10.44
N LEU A 51 10.71 -5.79 -10.24
CA LEU A 51 10.04 -4.47 -10.17
C LEU A 51 10.66 -3.59 -9.08
N LYS A 52 10.91 -4.14 -7.89
CA LYS A 52 11.60 -3.44 -6.80
C LYS A 52 12.99 -2.98 -7.21
N SER A 53 13.77 -3.85 -7.86
CA SER A 53 15.12 -3.52 -8.32
C SER A 53 15.13 -2.41 -9.37
N ILE A 54 14.11 -2.32 -10.23
CA ILE A 54 13.98 -1.20 -11.17
C ILE A 54 13.74 0.11 -10.42
N LEU A 55 12.88 0.08 -9.39
CA LEU A 55 12.44 1.27 -8.64
C LEU A 55 13.46 1.79 -7.61
N TYR A 56 14.30 0.92 -7.06
CA TYR A 56 15.28 1.26 -6.02
C TYR A 56 16.73 1.11 -6.46
N GLY A 57 16.98 0.52 -7.63
CA GLY A 57 18.31 0.06 -8.03
C GLY A 57 18.71 -1.23 -7.30
N ASN A 58 19.99 -1.57 -7.42
CA ASN A 58 20.63 -2.70 -6.74
C ASN A 58 22.07 -2.32 -6.33
N SER A 59 22.87 -3.30 -5.88
CA SER A 59 24.26 -3.06 -5.47
C SER A 59 25.18 -2.60 -6.60
N GLU A 60 24.78 -2.77 -7.86
CA GLU A 60 25.59 -2.49 -9.04
C GLU A 60 25.11 -1.26 -9.81
N SER A 61 23.86 -0.84 -9.63
CA SER A 61 23.23 0.19 -10.46
C SER A 61 22.16 0.98 -9.70
N GLU A 62 22.18 2.30 -9.90
CA GLU A 62 21.13 3.21 -9.43
C GLU A 62 19.85 3.08 -10.29
N PRO A 63 18.66 3.42 -9.75
CA PRO A 63 17.42 3.39 -10.50
C PRO A 63 17.45 4.39 -11.66
N VAL A 64 17.15 3.92 -12.87
CA VAL A 64 17.07 4.76 -14.06
C VAL A 64 15.71 5.44 -14.11
N SER A 65 15.70 6.78 -14.12
CA SER A 65 14.46 7.59 -14.09
C SER A 65 13.47 7.22 -15.19
N GLU A 66 13.93 7.05 -16.43
CA GLU A 66 13.07 6.66 -17.55
C GLU A 66 12.43 5.27 -17.34
N ALA A 67 13.20 4.30 -16.84
CA ALA A 67 12.70 2.96 -16.55
C ALA A 67 11.66 2.98 -15.41
N CYS A 68 11.89 3.78 -14.38
CA CYS A 68 10.94 4.00 -13.29
C CYS A 68 9.63 4.61 -13.81
N ALA A 69 9.73 5.63 -14.68
CA ALA A 69 8.56 6.29 -15.25
C ALA A 69 7.75 5.33 -16.14
N GLN A 70 8.40 4.55 -17.00
CA GLN A 70 7.75 3.54 -17.84
C GLN A 70 7.05 2.45 -17.02
N LEU A 71 7.74 1.93 -15.98
CA LEU A 71 7.16 0.96 -15.04
C LEU A 71 5.93 1.54 -14.35
N THR A 72 6.05 2.76 -13.79
CA THR A 72 4.97 3.43 -13.06
C THR A 72 3.75 3.64 -13.95
N GLN A 73 3.97 4.13 -15.17
CA GLN A 73 2.89 4.35 -16.14
C GLN A 73 2.15 3.06 -16.47
N GLU A 74 2.87 1.98 -16.79
CA GLU A 74 2.23 0.71 -17.14
C GLU A 74 1.55 0.07 -15.92
N PHE A 75 2.12 0.22 -14.72
CA PHE A 75 1.60 -0.38 -13.49
C PHE A 75 0.19 0.12 -13.16
N PHE A 76 -0.04 1.43 -13.27
CA PHE A 76 -1.35 2.02 -13.02
C PHE A 76 -2.33 1.85 -14.19
N ARG A 77 -1.84 1.70 -15.43
CA ARG A 77 -2.68 1.65 -16.65
C ARG A 77 -3.75 0.56 -16.63
N GLU A 78 -3.43 -0.65 -16.16
CA GLU A 78 -4.34 -1.80 -16.18
C GLU A 78 -4.73 -2.32 -14.79
N ASN A 79 -4.82 -1.45 -13.77
CA ASN A 79 -5.20 -1.80 -12.40
C ASN A 79 -4.29 -2.87 -11.74
N THR A 80 -3.00 -2.90 -12.08
CA THR A 80 -2.04 -3.84 -11.46
C THR A 80 -1.94 -3.63 -9.95
N LEU A 81 -2.08 -2.39 -9.48
CA LEU A 81 -2.07 -2.08 -8.04
C LEU A 81 -3.18 -2.83 -7.28
N ARG A 82 -4.41 -2.82 -7.80
CA ARG A 82 -5.55 -3.51 -7.18
C ARG A 82 -5.30 -5.01 -7.09
N LEU A 83 -4.84 -5.60 -8.18
CA LEU A 83 -4.51 -7.03 -8.23
C LEU A 83 -3.40 -7.37 -7.23
N LEU A 84 -2.36 -6.53 -7.12
CA LEU A 84 -1.27 -6.74 -6.17
C LEU A 84 -1.75 -6.67 -4.72
N ILE A 85 -2.58 -5.68 -4.37
CA ILE A 85 -3.18 -5.55 -3.02
C ILE A 85 -4.04 -6.77 -2.68
N THR A 86 -4.86 -7.22 -3.63
CA THR A 86 -5.77 -8.37 -3.45
C THR A 86 -5.01 -9.69 -3.31
N CYS A 87 -3.93 -9.88 -4.07
CA CYS A 87 -3.11 -11.09 -4.04
C CYS A 87 -2.04 -11.08 -2.94
N LEU A 88 -1.80 -9.95 -2.26
CA LEU A 88 -0.76 -9.81 -1.24
C LEU A 88 -0.79 -10.93 -0.17
N PRO A 89 -1.96 -11.34 0.37
CA PRO A 89 -2.02 -12.42 1.35
C PRO A 89 -1.61 -13.79 0.80
N LYS A 90 -1.69 -13.99 -0.53
CA LYS A 90 -1.30 -15.22 -1.22
C LYS A 90 0.22 -15.34 -1.42
N LEU A 91 0.97 -14.25 -1.22
CA LEU A 91 2.41 -14.21 -1.38
C LEU A 91 3.14 -14.70 -0.11
N ASN A 92 4.39 -15.14 -0.27
CA ASN A 92 5.28 -15.39 0.86
C ASN A 92 5.76 -14.06 1.50
N LEU A 93 6.31 -14.15 2.71
CA LEU A 93 6.70 -12.97 3.49
C LEU A 93 7.65 -12.02 2.75
N GLU A 94 8.64 -12.55 2.05
CA GLU A 94 9.62 -11.73 1.35
C GLU A 94 8.99 -10.99 0.16
N ALA A 95 8.14 -11.68 -0.60
CA ALA A 95 7.39 -11.05 -1.68
C ALA A 95 6.37 -10.02 -1.19
N ARG A 96 5.78 -10.19 0.01
CA ARG A 96 4.93 -9.16 0.64
C ARG A 96 5.73 -7.90 0.97
N LYS A 97 6.94 -8.05 1.54
CA LYS A 97 7.85 -6.93 1.81
C LYS A 97 8.25 -6.21 0.51
N ASP A 98 8.66 -6.97 -0.51
CA ASP A 98 9.04 -6.42 -1.81
C ASP A 98 7.86 -5.67 -2.45
N ALA A 99 6.66 -6.27 -2.46
CA ALA A 99 5.45 -5.63 -2.96
C ALA A 99 5.08 -4.35 -2.20
N THR A 100 5.24 -4.34 -0.87
CA THR A 100 5.02 -3.14 -0.04
C THR A 100 5.94 -2.00 -0.46
N GLN A 101 7.23 -2.30 -0.68
CA GLN A 101 8.21 -1.30 -1.14
C GLN A 101 7.92 -0.82 -2.56
N VAL A 102 7.52 -1.72 -3.48
CA VAL A 102 7.09 -1.35 -4.82
C VAL A 102 5.93 -0.36 -4.75
N VAL A 103 4.85 -0.68 -4.01
CA VAL A 103 3.70 0.21 -3.86
C VAL A 103 4.10 1.56 -3.25
N ALA A 104 4.91 1.56 -2.19
CA ALA A 104 5.39 2.77 -1.54
C ALA A 104 6.17 3.69 -2.49
N ASN A 105 7.07 3.12 -3.30
CA ASN A 105 7.87 3.87 -4.25
C ASN A 105 6.99 4.48 -5.35
N LEU A 106 6.08 3.69 -5.92
CA LEU A 106 5.18 4.12 -6.99
C LEU A 106 4.33 5.34 -6.62
N GLN A 107 3.97 5.51 -5.34
CA GLN A 107 3.21 6.70 -4.89
C GLN A 107 3.98 8.02 -5.07
N ARG A 108 5.31 7.96 -5.15
CA ARG A 108 6.21 9.12 -5.21
C ARG A 108 6.78 9.35 -6.61
N GLN A 109 6.60 8.41 -7.53
CA GLN A 109 7.15 8.48 -8.87
C GLN A 109 6.44 9.54 -9.70
N GLN A 110 7.24 10.38 -10.37
CA GLN A 110 6.73 11.38 -11.31
C GLN A 110 6.87 10.86 -12.73
N VAL A 111 5.76 10.88 -13.47
CA VAL A 111 5.71 10.55 -14.90
C VAL A 111 5.35 11.83 -15.64
N HIS A 112 6.25 12.33 -16.49
CA HIS A 112 6.13 13.65 -17.13
C HIS A 112 5.83 14.77 -16.12
N SER A 113 6.54 14.77 -14.99
CA SER A 113 6.39 15.71 -13.87
C SER A 113 5.02 15.69 -13.18
N ARG A 114 4.24 14.60 -13.32
CA ARG A 114 2.95 14.40 -12.64
C ARG A 114 2.97 13.15 -11.76
N LEU A 115 2.31 13.22 -10.61
CA LEU A 115 2.08 12.08 -9.72
C LEU A 115 0.84 11.31 -10.16
N ILE A 116 0.99 10.48 -11.21
CA ILE A 116 -0.14 9.74 -11.79
C ILE A 116 -0.79 8.73 -10.82
N ALA A 117 -0.09 8.39 -9.74
CA ALA A 117 -0.63 7.57 -8.66
C ALA A 117 -1.84 8.24 -7.96
N SER A 118 -1.82 9.58 -7.83
CA SER A 118 -2.93 10.34 -7.25
C SER A 118 -4.19 10.18 -8.11
N ASP A 119 -4.06 10.37 -9.42
CA ASP A 119 -5.17 10.26 -10.39
C ASP A 119 -5.76 8.84 -10.38
N TYR A 120 -4.89 7.82 -10.33
CA TYR A 120 -5.32 6.43 -10.24
C TYR A 120 -6.11 6.16 -8.95
N LEU A 121 -5.60 6.62 -7.80
CA LEU A 121 -6.23 6.39 -6.50
C LEU A 121 -7.55 7.13 -6.36
N GLU A 122 -7.67 8.33 -6.91
CA GLU A 122 -8.94 9.07 -6.96
C GLU A 122 -10.04 8.28 -7.69
N ALA A 123 -9.68 7.54 -8.74
CA ALA A 123 -10.59 6.64 -9.45
C ALA A 123 -10.80 5.27 -8.77
N ASN A 124 -10.07 4.95 -7.70
CA ASN A 124 -10.06 3.63 -7.04
C ASN A 124 -10.00 3.76 -5.50
N LEU A 125 -10.77 4.70 -4.94
CA LEU A 125 -10.72 5.02 -3.51
C LEU A 125 -11.08 3.83 -2.60
N ASP A 126 -11.88 2.88 -3.09
CA ASP A 126 -12.25 1.64 -2.38
C ASP A 126 -11.03 0.74 -2.05
N LEU A 127 -9.88 0.98 -2.69
CA LEU A 127 -8.63 0.34 -2.26
C LEU A 127 -8.25 0.71 -0.83
N MET A 128 -8.63 1.90 -0.36
CA MET A 128 -8.35 2.32 1.01
C MET A 128 -9.14 1.48 2.00
N ASP A 129 -10.38 1.12 1.66
CA ASP A 129 -11.23 0.26 2.50
C ASP A 129 -10.57 -1.10 2.72
N ILE A 130 -9.97 -1.67 1.66
CA ILE A 130 -9.21 -2.93 1.71
C ILE A 130 -7.96 -2.77 2.60
N LEU A 131 -7.18 -1.72 2.39
CA LEU A 131 -5.95 -1.49 3.17
C LEU A 131 -6.24 -1.26 4.64
N ILE A 132 -7.30 -0.51 4.96
CA ILE A 132 -7.70 -0.21 6.34
C ILE A 132 -8.24 -1.45 7.04
N ALA A 133 -9.12 -2.22 6.39
CA ALA A 133 -9.58 -3.51 6.92
C ALA A 133 -8.42 -4.48 7.16
N GLY A 134 -7.31 -4.29 6.46
CA GLY A 134 -6.06 -4.99 6.65
C GLY A 134 -5.51 -5.02 8.08
N TYR A 135 -5.81 -4.02 8.91
CA TYR A 135 -5.40 -4.00 10.32
C TYR A 135 -6.04 -5.12 11.15
N GLU A 136 -7.13 -5.71 10.67
CA GLU A 136 -7.82 -6.84 11.32
C GLU A 136 -7.09 -8.19 11.09
N ASN A 137 -6.10 -8.22 10.17
CA ASN A 137 -5.28 -9.40 9.90
C ASN A 137 -3.83 -9.17 10.34
N THR A 138 -3.38 -9.87 11.38
CA THR A 138 -2.05 -9.69 11.98
C THR A 138 -0.89 -9.89 11.01
N ASP A 139 -1.03 -10.80 10.04
CA ASP A 139 0.04 -11.10 9.07
C ASP A 139 0.14 -10.04 7.96
N MET A 140 -0.91 -9.24 7.80
CA MET A 140 -1.02 -8.26 6.73
C MET A 140 -1.01 -6.81 7.21
N ALA A 141 -1.34 -6.57 8.49
CA ALA A 141 -1.55 -5.25 9.06
C ALA A 141 -0.39 -4.28 8.80
N LEU A 142 0.86 -4.71 9.04
CA LEU A 142 2.03 -3.85 8.83
C LEU A 142 2.32 -3.58 7.34
N HIS A 143 1.98 -4.53 6.46
CA HIS A 143 2.13 -4.34 5.02
C HIS A 143 1.09 -3.36 4.48
N TYR A 144 -0.18 -3.57 4.84
CA TYR A 144 -1.26 -2.70 4.40
C TYR A 144 -1.21 -1.33 5.05
N GLY A 145 -0.83 -1.22 6.33
CA GLY A 145 -0.59 0.05 7.00
C GLY A 145 0.52 0.88 6.35
N ALA A 146 1.63 0.23 5.96
CA ALA A 146 2.70 0.88 5.22
C ALA A 146 2.24 1.37 3.82
N MET A 147 1.48 0.56 3.07
CA MET A 147 0.92 0.98 1.79
C MET A 147 -0.08 2.14 1.96
N LEU A 148 -0.95 2.06 2.97
CA LEU A 148 -1.94 3.07 3.27
C LEU A 148 -1.30 4.42 3.58
N ARG A 149 -0.27 4.45 4.43
CA ARG A 149 0.46 5.70 4.75
C ARG A 149 1.04 6.37 3.52
N GLU A 150 1.49 5.60 2.54
CA GLU A 150 1.99 6.17 1.29
C GLU A 150 0.86 6.69 0.40
N CYS A 151 -0.32 6.08 0.43
CA CYS A 151 -1.48 6.54 -0.32
C CYS A 151 -2.08 7.84 0.26
N ILE A 152 -2.19 7.97 1.58
CA ILE A 152 -2.73 9.18 2.26
C ILE A 152 -1.82 10.41 2.12
N ARG A 153 -0.63 10.25 1.50
CA ARG A 153 0.18 11.40 1.06
C ARG A 153 -0.55 12.25 0.03
N HIS A 154 -1.44 11.67 -0.75
CA HIS A 154 -2.29 12.38 -1.69
C HIS A 154 -3.52 12.93 -0.98
N GLN A 155 -3.82 14.21 -1.17
CA GLN A 155 -4.88 14.90 -0.43
C GLN A 155 -6.27 14.30 -0.71
N THR A 156 -6.52 13.84 -1.95
CA THR A 156 -7.78 13.19 -2.36
C THR A 156 -8.04 11.92 -1.55
N VAL A 157 -7.02 11.09 -1.39
CA VAL A 157 -7.09 9.87 -0.58
C VAL A 157 -7.28 10.17 0.90
N ALA A 158 -6.50 11.09 1.46
CA ALA A 158 -6.63 11.46 2.87
C ALA A 158 -8.03 12.02 3.19
N ARG A 159 -8.58 12.87 2.30
CA ARG A 159 -9.95 13.39 2.43
C ARG A 159 -10.96 12.24 2.46
N HIS A 160 -10.87 11.31 1.51
CA HIS A 160 -11.76 10.15 1.46
C HIS A 160 -11.74 9.34 2.77
N VAL A 161 -10.56 9.04 3.30
CA VAL A 161 -10.44 8.27 4.56
C VAL A 161 -11.02 9.06 5.74
N LEU A 162 -10.70 10.35 5.87
CA LEU A 162 -11.23 11.21 6.94
C LEU A 162 -12.76 11.27 6.93
N GLU A 163 -13.36 11.39 5.76
CA GLU A 163 -14.82 11.53 5.58
C GLU A 163 -15.57 10.20 5.61
N SER A 164 -14.86 9.07 5.72
CA SER A 164 -15.45 7.73 5.75
C SER A 164 -15.64 7.18 7.17
N GLU A 165 -16.48 6.15 7.32
CA GLU A 165 -16.65 5.42 8.58
C GLU A 165 -15.35 4.71 9.03
N HIS A 166 -14.37 4.54 8.14
CA HIS A 166 -13.07 3.99 8.49
C HIS A 166 -12.31 4.85 9.50
N MET A 167 -12.57 6.17 9.56
CA MET A 167 -11.89 7.04 10.51
C MET A 167 -12.15 6.61 11.96
N LYS A 168 -13.36 6.12 12.27
CA LYS A 168 -13.71 5.62 13.61
C LYS A 168 -12.99 4.31 13.97
N LYS A 169 -12.70 3.46 12.98
CA LYS A 169 -12.00 2.19 13.22
C LYS A 169 -10.59 2.39 13.79
N PHE A 170 -9.94 3.52 13.50
CA PHE A 170 -8.61 3.80 14.04
C PHE A 170 -8.58 3.88 15.57
N TYR A 171 -9.67 4.31 16.22
CA TYR A 171 -9.72 4.31 17.69
C TYR A 171 -9.60 2.90 18.28
N ASP A 172 -10.10 1.90 17.57
CA ASP A 172 -10.01 0.49 17.97
C ASP A 172 -8.64 -0.09 17.56
N TYR A 173 -8.17 0.21 16.35
CA TYR A 173 -6.87 -0.28 15.85
C TYR A 173 -5.67 0.22 16.68
N ILE A 174 -5.71 1.46 17.16
CA ILE A 174 -4.67 2.05 18.04
C ILE A 174 -4.60 1.33 19.39
N GLN A 175 -5.64 0.58 19.76
CA GLN A 175 -5.73 -0.12 21.03
C GLN A 175 -5.57 -1.63 20.88
N LEU A 176 -5.19 -2.12 19.69
CA LEU A 176 -4.92 -3.54 19.47
C LEU A 176 -3.82 -4.05 20.42
N PRO A 177 -3.92 -5.33 20.87
CA PRO A 177 -2.96 -5.89 21.82
C PRO A 177 -1.56 -6.07 21.20
N ASN A 178 -1.47 -6.21 19.88
CA ASN A 178 -0.20 -6.23 19.18
C ASN A 178 0.35 -4.80 19.09
N PHE A 179 1.43 -4.55 19.84
CA PHE A 179 2.05 -3.23 19.96
C PHE A 179 2.50 -2.65 18.61
N ASP A 180 3.11 -3.45 17.74
CA ASP A 180 3.62 -2.97 16.46
C ASP A 180 2.48 -2.52 15.56
N ILE A 181 1.38 -3.28 15.54
CA ILE A 181 0.17 -2.96 14.77
C ILE A 181 -0.52 -1.70 15.32
N ALA A 182 -0.68 -1.62 16.64
CA ALA A 182 -1.28 -0.46 17.30
C ALA A 182 -0.47 0.82 17.07
N ALA A 183 0.87 0.74 17.16
CA ALA A 183 1.76 1.86 16.90
C ALA A 183 1.72 2.29 15.42
N ASP A 184 1.63 1.33 14.50
CA ASP A 184 1.47 1.57 13.07
C ASP A 184 0.14 2.29 12.76
N ALA A 185 -0.96 1.82 13.34
CA ALA A 185 -2.28 2.46 13.23
C ALA A 185 -2.26 3.89 13.81
N ALA A 186 -1.61 4.09 14.96
CA ALA A 186 -1.46 5.41 15.58
C ALA A 186 -0.65 6.38 14.71
N ALA A 187 0.40 5.89 14.05
CA ALA A 187 1.17 6.68 13.10
C ALA A 187 0.32 7.10 11.89
N THR A 188 -0.46 6.17 11.33
CA THR A 188 -1.38 6.45 10.21
C THR A 188 -2.46 7.46 10.61
N PHE A 189 -3.08 7.27 11.77
CA PHE A 189 -4.09 8.19 12.32
C PHE A 189 -3.52 9.60 12.54
N LYS A 190 -2.33 9.70 13.13
CA LYS A 190 -1.63 10.98 13.29
C LYS A 190 -1.37 11.64 11.93
N GLU A 191 -0.92 10.88 10.93
CA GLU A 191 -0.63 11.42 9.61
C GLU A 191 -1.88 11.97 8.91
N LEU A 192 -3.01 11.26 9.01
CA LEU A 192 -4.32 11.73 8.54
C LEU A 192 -4.70 13.07 9.17
N LEU A 193 -4.45 13.24 10.48
CA LEU A 193 -4.80 14.44 11.24
C LEU A 193 -3.78 15.59 11.14
N THR A 194 -2.63 15.40 10.51
CA THR A 194 -1.57 16.44 10.55
C THR A 194 -0.98 16.81 9.21
N ARG A 195 -1.10 15.96 8.18
CA ARG A 195 -0.49 16.19 6.87
C ARG A 195 -1.18 17.31 6.07
N HIS A 196 -2.48 17.17 5.82
CA HIS A 196 -3.23 18.06 4.93
C HIS A 196 -4.04 19.08 5.72
N LYS A 197 -3.36 20.09 6.27
CA LYS A 197 -3.91 21.03 7.27
C LYS A 197 -5.29 21.60 6.93
N SER A 198 -5.52 22.01 5.68
CA SER A 198 -6.81 22.56 5.26
C SER A 198 -7.93 21.52 5.29
N THR A 199 -7.69 20.34 4.71
CA THR A 199 -8.64 19.21 4.74
C THR A 199 -8.96 18.79 6.18
N VAL A 200 -7.94 18.70 7.04
CA VAL A 200 -8.12 18.32 8.44
C VAL A 200 -8.92 19.39 9.19
N ALA A 201 -8.59 20.66 9.04
CA ALA A 201 -9.31 21.75 9.72
C ALA A 201 -10.80 21.76 9.32
N GLU A 202 -11.09 21.55 8.04
CA GLU A 202 -12.46 21.42 7.54
C GLU A 202 -13.16 20.20 8.15
N PHE A 203 -12.51 19.03 8.13
CA PHE A 203 -13.04 17.80 8.72
C PHE A 203 -13.35 17.97 10.21
N LEU A 204 -12.39 18.45 11.02
CA LEU A 204 -12.56 18.62 12.46
C LEU A 204 -13.62 19.66 12.80
N SER A 205 -13.74 20.73 12.02
CA SER A 205 -14.77 21.75 12.24
C SER A 205 -16.18 21.19 12.00
N LYS A 206 -16.34 20.36 10.95
CA LYS A 206 -17.63 19.72 10.64
C LYS A 206 -17.99 18.58 11.59
N ASN A 207 -16.99 17.92 12.18
CA ASN A 207 -17.15 16.67 12.93
C ASN A 207 -16.79 16.80 14.41
N TYR A 208 -16.72 18.03 14.92
CA TYR A 208 -16.18 18.36 16.24
C TYR A 208 -16.75 17.48 17.35
N ASP A 209 -18.09 17.44 17.47
CA ASP A 209 -18.76 16.81 18.61
C ASP A 209 -18.44 15.32 18.74
N TRP A 210 -18.65 14.55 17.67
CA TRP A 210 -18.40 13.11 17.73
C TRP A 210 -16.90 12.80 17.77
N PHE A 211 -16.09 13.54 17.01
CA PHE A 211 -14.65 13.26 16.90
C PHE A 211 -13.97 13.44 18.25
N PHE A 212 -14.20 14.57 18.93
CA PHE A 212 -13.58 14.82 20.22
C PHE A 212 -14.22 14.00 21.35
N ALA A 213 -15.51 13.65 21.28
CA ALA A 213 -16.10 12.71 22.22
C ALA A 213 -15.41 11.33 22.17
N GLU A 214 -15.21 10.78 20.98
CA GLU A 214 -14.50 9.52 20.76
C GLU A 214 -13.01 9.63 21.11
N TYR A 215 -12.34 10.71 20.68
CA TYR A 215 -10.93 10.95 20.98
C TYR A 215 -10.66 11.00 22.49
N ASN A 216 -11.49 11.73 23.24
CA ASN A 216 -11.35 11.87 24.68
C ASN A 216 -11.58 10.53 25.38
N SER A 217 -12.73 9.92 25.15
CA SER A 217 -13.14 8.68 25.83
C SER A 217 -12.28 7.47 25.47
N LYS A 218 -11.89 7.31 24.19
CA LYS A 218 -11.13 6.14 23.74
C LYS A 218 -9.63 6.30 23.82
N LEU A 219 -9.08 7.51 23.69
CA LEU A 219 -7.62 7.70 23.63
C LEU A 219 -7.07 8.44 24.86
N LEU A 220 -7.60 9.61 25.22
CA LEU A 220 -7.09 10.38 26.37
C LEU A 220 -7.42 9.72 27.71
N GLU A 221 -8.58 9.07 27.82
CA GLU A 221 -9.01 8.34 29.01
C GLU A 221 -8.63 6.85 28.96
N SER A 222 -7.90 6.42 27.92
CA SER A 222 -7.47 5.03 27.77
C SER A 222 -6.68 4.54 28.99
N THR A 223 -6.96 3.30 29.40
CA THR A 223 -6.19 2.60 30.44
C THR A 223 -4.78 2.26 29.97
N ASN A 224 -4.55 2.22 28.64
CA ASN A 224 -3.24 2.05 28.06
C ASN A 224 -2.43 3.36 28.14
N TYR A 225 -1.40 3.37 28.99
CA TYR A 225 -0.50 4.52 29.17
C TYR A 225 0.14 5.01 27.86
N ILE A 226 0.52 4.09 26.96
CA ILE A 226 1.17 4.45 25.70
C ILE A 226 0.17 5.16 24.78
N THR A 227 -1.03 4.61 24.63
CA THR A 227 -2.12 5.23 23.86
C THR A 227 -2.41 6.63 24.37
N ARG A 228 -2.61 6.79 25.68
CA ARG A 228 -2.85 8.10 26.30
C ARG A 228 -1.70 9.08 26.05
N ARG A 229 -0.45 8.63 26.22
CA ARG A 229 0.74 9.46 26.00
C ARG A 229 0.89 9.88 24.55
N GLN A 230 0.56 9.02 23.59
CA GLN A 230 0.60 9.34 22.17
C GLN A 230 -0.51 10.33 21.80
N ALA A 231 -1.73 10.12 22.30
CA ALA A 231 -2.87 11.01 22.04
C ALA A 231 -2.66 12.43 22.56
N ILE A 232 -1.94 12.64 23.67
CA ILE A 232 -1.59 13.98 24.15
C ILE A 232 -0.64 14.72 23.18
N LYS A 233 0.12 14.00 22.35
CA LYS A 233 1.13 14.57 21.43
C LYS A 233 0.62 14.81 20.01
N VAL A 234 -0.53 14.25 19.65
CA VAL A 234 -1.17 14.41 18.34
C VAL A 234 -2.02 15.66 18.39
#